data_AF-A0A848XF34-F1
#
_entry.id   AF-A0A848XF34-F1
#
_cell.length_a   1.000
_cell.length_b   1.000
_cell.length_c   1.000
_cell.angle_alpha   90.00
_cell.angle_beta   90.00
_cell.angle_gamma   90.00
#
_symmetry.space_group_name_H-M   'P 1'
#
loop_
_entity.id
_entity.type
_entity.pdbx_description
1 polymer ?
#
loop_
_entity_poly.entity_id
_entity_poly.type
_entity_poly.pdbx_seq_one_letter_code
_entity_poly.pdbx_strand_id
1 'polypeptide(L)'
;MIGDEDETPVDIALERRKVDEKVLGILREEASREIEARRKETPEALETQPDLGLGASAAIANLIAEESKATEDGASHPARLRGEPQQAETVREGSRRDLLPDIDEINSTLTSTSDRPSDETPEEVFERVTRHRSGFRFGFSLILVVCATLIGVYSFADTIANNVPSLRPALAGYVDWANSVRLWFDGLIAKGVEALSRMIVSISGSN
;
A
#
# COMPACT_ATOMS: atom_id res chain seq x y z
N MET A 1 59.21 -12.52 28.85
CA MET A 1 58.65 -13.68 28.13
C MET A 1 57.59 -14.32 29.01
N ILE A 2 56.42 -13.68 29.07
CA ILE A 2 55.14 -14.09 29.67
C ILE A 2 54.17 -13.42 28.69
N GLY A 3 53.27 -14.05 27.97
CA GLY A 3 52.69 -15.39 27.95
C GLY A 3 51.42 -15.14 27.14
N ASP A 4 51.24 -15.87 26.04
CA ASP A 4 50.15 -15.66 25.09
C ASP A 4 48.78 -15.66 25.79
N GLU A 5 48.06 -14.54 25.74
CA GLU A 5 46.66 -14.48 26.13
C GLU A 5 45.83 -14.85 24.90
N ASP A 6 45.50 -16.14 24.79
CA ASP A 6 44.45 -16.65 23.92
C ASP A 6 43.10 -16.02 24.33
N GLU A 7 42.69 -14.95 23.66
CA GLU A 7 41.33 -14.43 23.71
C GLU A 7 40.37 -15.45 23.07
N THR A 8 39.78 -16.31 23.90
CA THR A 8 38.68 -17.18 23.47
C THR A 8 37.43 -16.34 23.15
N PRO A 9 36.77 -16.51 22.00
CA PRO A 9 35.52 -15.82 21.71
C PRO A 9 34.41 -16.40 22.58
N VAL A 10 33.78 -15.55 23.40
CA VAL A 10 32.60 -15.93 24.19
C VAL A 10 31.41 -16.09 23.25
N ASP A 11 31.04 -17.33 22.95
CA ASP A 11 29.82 -17.69 22.23
C ASP A 11 28.60 -17.43 23.13
N ILE A 12 27.97 -16.26 22.97
CA ILE A 12 26.72 -15.90 23.63
C ILE A 12 25.55 -16.62 22.93
N ALA A 13 25.41 -17.92 23.21
CA ALA A 13 24.22 -18.67 22.88
C ALA A 13 23.02 -18.11 23.67
N LEU A 14 22.10 -17.41 22.97
CA LEU A 14 20.85 -16.90 23.54
C LEU A 14 19.99 -18.07 24.04
N GLU A 15 20.01 -18.32 25.35
CA GLU A 15 19.20 -19.34 25.98
C GLU A 15 17.71 -18.95 25.84
N ARG A 16 16.94 -19.74 25.06
CA ARG A 16 15.51 -19.48 24.85
C ARG A 16 14.79 -19.54 26.20
N ARG A 17 14.21 -18.42 26.61
CA ARG A 17 13.41 -18.34 27.84
C ARG A 17 12.25 -19.35 27.77
N LYS A 18 12.29 -20.38 28.61
CA LYS A 18 11.20 -21.36 28.74
C LYS A 18 9.96 -20.62 29.25
N VAL A 19 8.90 -20.62 28.45
CA VAL A 19 7.62 -19.99 28.80
C VAL A 19 6.93 -20.86 29.86
N ASP A 20 6.40 -20.23 30.91
CA ASP A 20 5.69 -20.88 32.01
C ASP A 20 4.40 -21.57 31.50
N GLU A 21 4.09 -22.77 32.01
CA GLU A 21 2.93 -23.59 31.57
C GLU A 21 1.62 -22.82 31.70
N LYS A 22 1.51 -21.95 32.72
CA LYS A 22 0.34 -21.09 32.91
C LYS A 22 0.18 -20.06 31.79
N VAL A 23 1.28 -19.55 31.25
CA VAL A 23 1.28 -18.58 30.13
C VAL A 23 0.90 -19.29 28.83
N LEU A 24 1.36 -20.52 28.62
CA LEU A 24 0.94 -21.36 27.49
C LEU A 24 -0.58 -21.65 27.53
N GLY A 25 -1.14 -21.86 28.72
CA GLY A 25 -2.59 -22.01 28.91
C GLY A 25 -3.37 -20.79 28.43
N ILE A 26 -2.95 -19.59 28.82
CA ILE A 26 -3.59 -18.32 28.42
C ILE A 26 -3.46 -18.10 26.90
N LEU A 27 -2.28 -18.33 26.32
CA LEU A 27 -2.04 -18.21 24.88
C LEU A 27 -2.92 -19.16 24.05
N ARG A 28 -3.15 -20.39 24.54
CA ARG A 28 -4.06 -21.35 23.89
C ARG A 28 -5.51 -20.89 23.97
N GLU A 29 -5.93 -20.36 25.12
CA GLU A 29 -7.29 -19.84 25.30
C GLU A 29 -7.55 -18.64 24.39
N GLU A 30 -6.64 -17.66 24.35
CA GLU A 30 -6.72 -16.50 23.43
C GLU A 30 -6.73 -16.94 21.97
N ALA A 31 -5.84 -17.85 21.58
CA ALA A 31 -5.81 -18.38 20.22
C ALA A 31 -7.13 -19.06 19.82
N SER A 32 -7.76 -19.81 20.74
CA SER A 32 -9.06 -20.43 20.47
C SER A 32 -10.18 -19.40 20.32
N ARG A 33 -10.19 -18.35 21.15
CA ARG A 33 -11.17 -17.27 21.07
C ARG A 33 -11.07 -16.47 19.77
N GLU A 34 -9.86 -16.18 19.32
CA GLU A 34 -9.63 -15.45 18.07
C GLU A 34 -10.06 -16.27 16.84
N ILE A 35 -9.77 -17.58 16.83
CA ILE A 35 -10.20 -18.47 15.73
C ILE A 35 -11.73 -18.55 15.68
N GLU A 36 -12.41 -18.62 16.84
CA GLU A 36 -13.86 -18.60 16.90
C GLU A 36 -14.45 -17.25 16.46
N ALA A 37 -13.81 -16.13 16.80
CA ALA A 37 -14.20 -14.80 16.35
C ALA A 37 -14.09 -14.70 14.82
N ARG A 38 -12.95 -15.08 14.26
CA ARG A 38 -12.70 -15.07 12.82
C ARG A 38 -13.60 -16.04 12.04
N ARG A 39 -14.06 -17.13 12.67
CA ARG A 39 -15.01 -18.07 12.05
C ARG A 39 -16.44 -17.53 12.05
N LYS A 40 -16.80 -16.70 13.04
CA LYS A 40 -18.11 -16.02 13.12
C LYS A 40 -18.15 -14.80 12.21
N GLU A 41 -17.01 -14.15 12.00
CA GLU A 41 -16.81 -13.21 10.90
C GLU A 41 -16.91 -13.98 9.59
N THR A 42 -18.06 -13.87 8.94
CA THR A 42 -18.22 -14.38 7.57
C THR A 42 -17.19 -13.63 6.73
N PRO A 43 -16.36 -14.28 5.90
CA PRO A 43 -15.43 -13.57 5.04
C PRO A 43 -16.26 -12.68 4.13
N GLU A 44 -16.34 -11.39 4.47
CA GLU A 44 -16.87 -10.37 3.59
C GLU A 44 -16.06 -10.52 2.30
N ALA A 45 -16.77 -10.74 1.18
CA ALA A 45 -16.13 -10.93 -0.10
C ALA A 45 -15.20 -9.75 -0.30
N LEU A 46 -13.89 -10.02 -0.35
CA LEU A 46 -12.84 -9.01 -0.48
C LEU A 46 -13.31 -7.94 -1.46
N GLU A 47 -13.68 -6.76 -0.94
CA GLU A 47 -14.20 -5.70 -1.78
C GLU A 47 -13.05 -5.30 -2.71
N THR A 48 -13.25 -5.56 -4.01
CA THR A 48 -12.28 -5.24 -5.04
C THR A 48 -12.32 -3.74 -5.22
N GLN A 49 -11.52 -3.03 -4.42
CA GLN A 49 -11.42 -1.58 -4.48
C GLN A 49 -10.84 -1.19 -5.85
N PRO A 50 -11.65 -0.64 -6.77
CA PRO A 50 -11.22 -0.35 -8.13
C PRO A 50 -10.44 0.98 -8.22
N ASP A 51 -10.25 1.67 -7.09
CA ASP A 51 -9.74 3.06 -7.02
C ASP A 51 -8.24 3.16 -6.69
N LEU A 52 -7.51 2.06 -6.86
CA LEU A 52 -6.07 2.12 -7.13
C LEU A 52 -5.97 2.18 -8.65
N GLY A 53 -5.61 3.34 -9.22
CA GLY A 53 -5.40 3.60 -10.64
C GLY A 53 -4.28 2.79 -11.31
N LEU A 54 -4.15 1.52 -10.95
CA LEU A 54 -3.32 0.46 -11.49
C LEU A 54 -3.99 -0.24 -12.68
N GLY A 55 -5.03 0.34 -13.28
CA GLY A 55 -5.80 -0.26 -14.38
C GLY A 55 -4.92 -0.73 -15.56
N ALA A 56 -3.77 -0.07 -15.78
CA ALA A 56 -2.78 -0.52 -16.75
C ALA A 56 -2.04 -1.80 -16.30
N SER A 57 -1.65 -1.89 -15.02
CA SER A 57 -0.93 -3.06 -14.49
C SER A 57 -1.84 -4.28 -14.32
N ALA A 58 -3.10 -4.09 -13.94
CA ALA A 58 -4.08 -5.17 -13.85
C ALA A 58 -4.51 -5.67 -15.23
N ALA A 59 -4.64 -4.77 -16.23
CA ALA A 59 -4.88 -5.16 -17.61
C ALA A 59 -3.70 -5.95 -18.20
N ILE A 60 -2.46 -5.54 -17.92
CA ILE A 60 -1.25 -6.28 -18.34
C ILE A 60 -1.17 -7.65 -17.66
N ALA A 61 -1.47 -7.72 -16.35
CA ALA A 61 -1.50 -8.99 -15.63
C ALA A 61 -2.57 -9.96 -16.16
N ASN A 62 -3.76 -9.46 -16.51
CA ASN A 62 -4.81 -10.25 -17.13
C ASN A 62 -4.45 -10.70 -18.55
N LEU A 63 -3.82 -9.85 -19.36
CA LEU A 63 -3.34 -10.22 -20.70
C LEU A 63 -2.28 -11.32 -20.64
N ILE A 64 -1.35 -11.25 -19.68
CA ILE A 64 -0.32 -12.30 -19.47
C ILE A 64 -0.97 -13.60 -18.97
N ALA A 65 -1.99 -13.51 -18.11
CA ALA A 65 -2.71 -14.68 -17.62
C ALA A 65 -3.56 -15.35 -18.73
N GLU A 66 -4.14 -14.57 -19.63
CA GLU A 66 -4.91 -15.05 -20.79
C GLU A 66 -3.99 -15.75 -21.82
N GLU A 67 -2.80 -15.20 -22.08
CA GLU A 67 -1.79 -15.79 -22.98
C GLU A 67 -1.23 -17.11 -22.42
N SER A 68 -1.09 -17.20 -21.09
CA SER A 68 -0.66 -18.41 -20.39
C SER A 68 -1.71 -19.52 -20.45
N LYS A 69 -3.00 -19.18 -20.49
CA LYS A 69 -4.12 -20.14 -20.64
C LYS A 69 -4.37 -20.56 -22.09
N ALA A 70 -3.99 -19.75 -23.07
CA ALA A 70 -4.22 -20.03 -24.48
C ALA A 70 -3.27 -21.09 -25.07
N THR A 71 -2.26 -21.55 -24.33
CA THR A 71 -1.28 -22.54 -24.82
C THR A 71 -1.63 -23.99 -24.45
N GLU A 72 -2.63 -24.25 -23.59
CA GLU A 72 -2.95 -25.62 -23.16
C GLU A 72 -4.27 -26.22 -23.69
N ASP A 73 -5.22 -25.43 -24.23
CA ASP A 73 -6.47 -25.98 -24.75
C ASP A 73 -6.55 -25.91 -26.27
N GLY A 74 -6.01 -26.97 -26.88
CA GLY A 74 -6.28 -27.33 -28.25
C GLY A 74 -7.74 -27.79 -28.46
N ALA A 75 -8.29 -27.35 -29.60
CA ALA A 75 -9.48 -27.87 -30.29
C ALA A 75 -10.87 -27.46 -29.76
N SER A 76 -11.51 -26.49 -30.44
CA SER A 76 -12.66 -26.76 -31.34
C SER A 76 -13.33 -25.50 -31.92
N HIS A 77 -13.16 -25.34 -33.24
CA HIS A 77 -14.15 -24.87 -34.23
C HIS A 77 -14.54 -23.37 -34.36
N PRO A 78 -14.91 -22.94 -35.60
CA PRO A 78 -14.46 -21.68 -36.17
C PRO A 78 -15.56 -20.65 -36.47
N ALA A 79 -15.11 -19.43 -36.73
CA ALA A 79 -15.60 -18.45 -37.71
C ALA A 79 -17.10 -18.46 -38.06
N ARG A 80 -17.82 -17.41 -37.62
CA ARG A 80 -18.97 -16.88 -38.34
C ARG A 80 -18.82 -15.39 -38.60
N LEU A 81 -18.58 -15.09 -39.87
CA LEU A 81 -18.64 -13.78 -40.48
C LEU A 81 -20.10 -13.30 -40.60
N ARG A 82 -20.28 -11.99 -40.38
CA ARG A 82 -21.05 -11.05 -41.24
C ARG A 82 -22.59 -11.08 -41.19
N GLY A 83 -23.16 -9.95 -40.77
CA GLY A 83 -24.51 -9.50 -41.13
C GLY A 83 -25.13 -8.50 -40.14
N GLU A 84 -25.06 -7.20 -40.44
CA GLU A 84 -26.02 -6.17 -40.02
C GLU A 84 -26.86 -5.75 -41.25
N PRO A 85 -27.95 -4.96 -41.14
CA PRO A 85 -28.90 -4.71 -40.03
C PRO A 85 -30.38 -4.86 -40.50
N GLN A 86 -31.38 -4.62 -39.63
CA GLN A 86 -32.56 -3.73 -39.83
C GLN A 86 -33.73 -4.08 -38.86
N GLN A 87 -34.04 -3.12 -37.98
CA GLN A 87 -35.36 -2.68 -37.47
C GLN A 87 -36.42 -3.68 -36.97
N ALA A 88 -36.77 -3.55 -35.69
CA ALA A 88 -38.14 -3.66 -35.21
C ALA A 88 -38.37 -2.67 -34.05
N GLU A 89 -39.18 -1.65 -34.32
CA GLU A 89 -39.78 -0.76 -33.33
C GLU A 89 -40.61 -1.57 -32.33
N THR A 90 -40.41 -1.36 -31.02
CA THR A 90 -41.42 -1.73 -30.01
C THR A 90 -41.55 -0.67 -28.91
N VAL A 91 -42.65 0.08 -29.01
CA VAL A 91 -43.67 0.27 -27.96
C VAL A 91 -43.22 0.82 -26.59
N ARG A 92 -43.57 2.11 -26.40
CA ARG A 92 -44.16 2.76 -25.21
C ARG A 92 -43.36 2.79 -23.90
N GLU A 93 -42.79 3.96 -23.68
CA GLU A 93 -42.52 4.59 -22.39
C GLU A 93 -43.79 4.68 -21.51
N GLY A 94 -43.64 4.45 -20.21
CA GLY A 94 -44.64 4.76 -19.18
C GLY A 94 -45.06 3.54 -18.35
N SER A 95 -44.92 3.65 -17.02
CA SER A 95 -45.48 2.73 -16.02
C SER A 95 -44.65 1.48 -15.64
N ARG A 96 -43.35 1.64 -15.38
CA ARG A 96 -42.56 0.74 -14.49
C ARG A 96 -41.72 1.50 -13.45
N ARG A 97 -41.99 2.79 -13.26
CA ARG A 97 -41.24 3.72 -12.40
C ARG A 97 -41.77 3.83 -10.96
N ASP A 98 -42.70 2.96 -10.57
CA ASP A 98 -43.47 3.13 -9.32
C ASP A 98 -43.36 1.91 -8.38
N LEU A 99 -42.29 1.11 -8.50
CA LEU A 99 -42.09 -0.09 -7.68
C LEU A 99 -40.66 -0.27 -7.16
N LEU A 100 -39.84 0.78 -7.22
CA LEU A 100 -38.61 0.83 -6.47
C LEU A 100 -38.83 1.82 -5.33
N PRO A 101 -38.68 1.42 -4.05
CA PRO A 101 -38.69 2.38 -2.96
C PRO A 101 -37.70 3.51 -3.28
N ASP A 102 -38.14 4.76 -3.13
CA ASP A 102 -37.36 5.94 -3.49
C ASP A 102 -36.05 5.95 -2.71
N ILE A 103 -34.95 5.76 -3.45
CA ILE A 103 -33.57 5.88 -2.97
C ILE A 103 -33.23 7.30 -2.47
N ASP A 104 -34.13 8.27 -2.68
CA ASP A 104 -34.08 9.62 -2.12
C ASP A 104 -34.48 9.69 -0.63
N GLU A 105 -35.20 8.69 -0.10
CA GLU A 105 -35.47 8.60 1.35
C GLU A 105 -34.30 8.03 2.15
N ILE A 106 -33.56 7.06 1.59
CA ILE A 106 -32.45 6.39 2.29
C ILE A 106 -31.30 7.38 2.59
N ASN A 107 -30.99 8.31 1.68
CA ASN A 107 -29.98 9.35 1.94
C ASN A 107 -30.49 10.50 2.83
N SER A 108 -31.80 10.71 2.89
CA SER A 108 -32.40 11.76 3.71
C SER A 108 -32.39 11.42 5.21
N THR A 109 -32.51 10.14 5.56
CA THR A 109 -32.46 9.68 6.96
C THR A 109 -31.04 9.66 7.54
N LEU A 110 -30.00 9.64 6.71
CA LEU A 110 -28.60 9.73 7.15
C LEU A 110 -28.10 11.18 7.32
N THR A 111 -28.80 12.16 6.73
CA THR A 111 -28.50 13.59 6.89
C THR A 111 -29.33 14.26 8.01
N SER A 112 -30.40 13.62 8.49
CA SER A 112 -31.33 14.24 9.45
C SER A 112 -30.92 14.11 10.93
N THR A 113 -29.78 13.49 11.24
CA THR A 113 -29.24 13.33 12.62
C THR A 113 -27.98 14.15 12.91
N SER A 114 -27.52 15.00 11.98
CA SER A 114 -26.56 16.06 12.34
C SER A 114 -27.32 17.32 12.69
N ASP A 115 -27.46 17.52 14.00
CA ASP A 115 -27.83 18.74 14.70
C ASP A 115 -27.43 19.99 13.90
N ARG A 116 -28.42 20.61 13.24
CA ARG A 116 -28.25 21.82 12.45
C ARG A 116 -28.73 23.00 13.28
N PRO A 117 -27.84 23.86 13.83
CA PRO A 117 -28.25 25.20 14.18
C PRO A 117 -28.68 25.90 12.89
N SER A 118 -29.93 26.32 12.85
CA SER A 118 -30.65 26.77 11.66
C SER A 118 -30.28 28.19 11.22
N ASP A 119 -29.08 28.67 11.55
CA ASP A 119 -28.71 30.09 11.43
C ASP A 119 -27.25 30.31 10.97
N GLU A 120 -26.67 29.37 10.21
CA GLU A 120 -25.34 29.59 9.58
C GLU A 120 -25.52 30.13 8.15
N THR A 121 -24.81 31.23 7.87
CA THR A 121 -24.78 31.87 6.55
C THR A 121 -24.04 30.98 5.52
N PRO A 122 -24.31 31.11 4.21
CA PRO A 122 -23.60 30.32 3.18
C PRO A 122 -22.06 30.46 3.22
N GLU A 123 -21.54 31.57 3.74
CA GLU A 123 -20.10 31.79 3.94
C GLU A 123 -19.52 30.91 5.06
N GLU A 124 -20.23 30.76 6.18
CA GLU A 124 -19.79 29.95 7.32
C GLU A 124 -19.80 28.44 7.00
N VAL A 125 -20.77 28.00 6.19
CA VAL A 125 -20.84 26.61 5.69
C VAL A 125 -19.68 26.32 4.73
N PHE A 126 -19.31 27.25 3.85
CA PHE A 126 -18.19 27.09 2.93
C PHE A 126 -16.84 27.04 3.69
N GLU A 127 -16.67 27.87 4.72
CA GLU A 127 -15.46 27.87 5.55
C GLU A 127 -15.32 26.56 6.36
N ARG A 128 -16.42 26.00 6.85
CA ARG A 128 -16.43 24.72 7.60
C ARG A 128 -16.15 23.52 6.67
N VAL A 129 -16.71 23.50 5.46
CA VAL A 129 -16.51 22.42 4.47
C VAL A 129 -15.10 22.42 3.88
N THR A 130 -14.49 23.59 3.64
CA THR A 130 -13.09 23.69 3.19
C THR A 130 -12.11 23.26 4.28
N ARG A 131 -12.44 23.51 5.55
CA ARG A 131 -11.62 23.09 6.70
C ARG A 131 -11.61 21.57 6.93
N HIS A 132 -12.70 20.86 6.58
CA HIS A 132 -12.79 19.40 6.79
C HIS A 132 -12.15 18.56 5.65
N ARG A 133 -11.86 19.16 4.49
CA ARG A 133 -11.34 18.45 3.29
C ARG A 133 -9.82 18.55 3.10
N SER A 134 -9.13 19.37 3.90
CA SER A 134 -7.71 19.69 3.70
C SER A 134 -6.73 18.84 4.53
N GLY A 135 -7.21 18.08 5.52
CA GLY A 135 -6.34 17.40 6.50
C GLY A 135 -5.34 16.40 5.90
N PHE A 136 -5.77 15.57 4.94
CA PHE A 136 -4.89 14.58 4.32
C PHE A 136 -3.81 15.22 3.43
N ARG A 137 -4.21 16.16 2.57
CA ARG A 137 -3.29 16.86 1.66
C ARG A 137 -2.29 17.73 2.44
N PHE A 138 -2.74 18.33 3.53
CA PHE A 138 -1.88 19.11 4.41
C PHE A 138 -0.83 18.23 5.09
N GLY A 139 -1.22 17.09 5.66
CA GLY A 139 -0.28 16.13 6.26
C GLY A 139 0.73 15.58 5.25
N PHE A 140 0.27 15.18 4.07
CA PHE A 140 1.14 14.71 2.99
C PHE A 140 2.11 15.80 2.51
N SER A 141 1.63 17.02 2.29
CA SER A 141 2.48 18.15 1.91
C SER A 141 3.49 18.49 3.00
N LEU A 142 3.09 18.43 4.27
CA LEU A 142 3.99 18.65 5.40
C LEU A 142 5.13 17.63 5.41
N ILE A 143 4.80 16.34 5.19
CA ILE A 143 5.80 15.28 5.09
C ILE A 143 6.76 15.52 3.91
N LEU A 144 6.26 15.90 2.74
CA LEU A 144 7.12 16.23 1.59
C LEU A 144 8.06 17.39 1.89
N VAL A 145 7.57 18.44 2.56
CA VAL A 145 8.40 19.58 2.98
C VAL A 145 9.45 19.15 4.00
N VAL A 146 9.09 18.31 4.98
CA VAL A 146 10.03 17.75 5.95
C VAL A 146 11.10 16.91 5.25
N CYS A 147 10.72 16.02 4.33
CA CYS A 147 11.66 15.21 3.55
C CYS A 147 12.61 16.09 2.72
N ALA A 148 12.08 17.10 2.00
CA ALA A 148 12.88 18.04 1.23
C ALA A 148 13.85 18.82 2.13
N THR A 149 13.39 19.21 3.32
CA THR A 149 14.22 19.90 4.32
C THR A 149 15.36 19.00 4.80
N LEU A 150 15.07 17.74 5.15
CA LEU A 150 16.10 16.78 5.57
C LEU A 150 17.13 16.54 4.47
N ILE A 151 16.67 16.33 3.23
CA ILE A 151 17.56 16.21 2.07
C ILE A 151 18.44 17.45 1.93
N GLY A 152 17.87 18.65 2.07
CA GLY A 152 18.63 19.90 2.07
C GLY A 152 19.69 19.96 3.17
N VAL A 153 19.34 19.59 4.41
CA VAL A 153 20.29 19.51 5.53
C VAL A 153 21.42 18.53 5.26
N TYR A 154 21.13 17.37 4.66
CA TYR A 154 22.15 16.41 4.25
C TYR A 154 23.06 16.97 3.15
N SER A 155 22.50 17.57 2.09
CA SER A 155 23.27 18.13 0.98
C SER A 155 24.17 19.30 1.39
N PHE A 156 23.75 20.10 2.38
CA PHE A 156 24.52 21.24 2.90
C PHE A 156 25.20 20.94 4.24
N ALA A 157 25.33 19.68 4.65
CA ALA A 157 25.83 19.30 5.97
C ALA A 157 27.20 19.93 6.29
N ASP A 158 28.15 19.86 5.36
CA ASP A 158 29.49 20.45 5.52
C ASP A 158 29.44 21.98 5.68
N THR A 159 28.56 22.64 4.92
CA THR A 159 28.38 24.09 4.99
C THR A 159 27.80 24.48 6.36
N ILE A 160 26.81 23.74 6.86
CA ILE A 160 26.21 23.98 8.18
C ILE A 160 27.24 23.72 9.30
N ALA A 161 28.02 22.64 9.19
CA ALA A 161 29.07 22.27 10.14
C ALA A 161 30.22 23.32 10.22
N ASN A 162 30.50 24.01 9.11
CA ASN A 162 31.50 25.08 9.06
C ASN A 162 30.98 26.40 9.64
N ASN A 163 29.71 26.74 9.41
CA ASN A 163 29.11 27.96 9.94
C ASN A 163 28.69 27.84 11.41
N VAL A 164 28.33 26.64 11.86
CA VAL A 164 27.89 26.37 13.23
C VAL A 164 28.65 25.15 13.78
N PRO A 165 29.86 25.35 14.34
CA PRO A 165 30.70 24.25 14.83
C PRO A 165 30.06 23.41 15.93
N SER A 166 29.12 23.96 16.70
CA SER A 166 28.40 23.25 17.77
C SER A 166 27.45 22.17 17.25
N LEU A 167 26.98 22.26 16.00
CA LEU A 167 26.09 21.27 15.38
C LEU A 167 26.84 20.08 14.76
N ARG A 168 28.18 20.15 14.65
CA ARG A 168 29.02 19.10 14.07
C ARG A 168 28.72 17.68 14.57
N PRO A 169 28.69 17.40 15.88
CA PRO A 169 28.45 16.03 16.35
C PRO A 169 27.04 15.52 15.99
N ALA A 170 26.02 16.37 16.03
CA ALA A 170 24.65 16.00 15.67
C ALA A 170 24.51 15.76 14.16
N LEU A 171 25.12 16.63 13.34
CA LEU A 171 25.14 16.49 11.88
C LEU A 171 25.91 15.25 11.43
N ALA A 172 27.04 14.94 12.08
CA ALA A 172 27.82 13.73 11.78
C ALA A 172 26.97 12.47 11.97
N GLY A 173 26.29 12.31 13.12
CA GLY A 173 25.42 11.16 13.36
C GLY A 173 24.26 11.05 12.37
N TYR A 174 23.66 12.19 11.99
CA TYR A 174 22.62 12.22 10.96
C TYR A 174 23.13 11.79 9.58
N VAL A 175 24.26 12.34 9.15
CA VAL A 175 24.89 12.05 7.85
C VAL A 175 25.33 10.59 7.80
N ASP A 176 25.89 10.04 8.88
CA ASP A 176 26.28 8.64 8.96
C ASP A 176 25.08 7.71 8.80
N TRP A 177 23.98 7.98 9.51
CA TRP A 177 22.73 7.22 9.34
C TRP A 177 22.18 7.32 7.91
N ALA A 178 22.15 8.53 7.34
CA ALA A 178 21.70 8.73 5.96
C ALA A 178 22.59 8.00 4.95
N ASN A 179 23.90 7.96 5.18
CA ASN A 179 24.86 7.21 4.38
C ASN A 179 24.62 5.70 4.48
N SER A 180 24.31 5.17 5.66
CA SER A 180 23.94 3.75 5.82
C SER A 180 22.73 3.38 4.97
N VAL A 181 21.68 4.22 4.99
CA VAL A 181 20.47 4.00 4.17
C VAL A 181 20.80 4.08 2.68
N ARG A 182 21.62 5.06 2.28
CA ARG A 182 22.06 5.22 0.89
C ARG A 182 22.83 3.99 0.40
N LEU A 183 23.82 3.54 1.16
CA LEU A 183 24.64 2.37 0.80
C LEU A 183 23.81 1.10 0.72
N TRP A 184 22.82 0.94 1.61
CA TRP A 184 21.87 -0.16 1.55
C TRP A 184 21.04 -0.13 0.25
N PHE A 185 20.55 1.05 -0.15
CA PHE A 185 19.79 1.23 -1.38
C PHE A 185 20.65 0.99 -2.63
N ASP A 186 21.88 1.52 -2.65
CA ASP A 186 22.85 1.29 -3.72
C ASP A 186 23.15 -0.22 -3.86
N GLY A 187 23.26 -0.95 -2.74
CA GLY A 187 23.41 -2.40 -2.73
C GLY A 187 22.19 -3.14 -3.29
N LEU A 188 20.98 -2.64 -3.05
CA LEU A 188 19.75 -3.23 -3.61
C LEU A 188 19.68 -3.03 -5.13
N ILE A 189 20.03 -1.83 -5.61
CA ILE A 189 20.11 -1.52 -7.05
C ILE A 189 21.17 -2.41 -7.70
N ALA A 190 22.37 -2.50 -7.12
CA ALA A 190 23.45 -3.32 -7.67
C ALA A 190 23.03 -4.79 -7.83
N LYS A 191 22.37 -5.36 -6.81
CA LYS A 191 21.80 -6.72 -6.89
C LYS A 191 20.73 -6.85 -7.97
N GLY A 192 19.87 -5.85 -8.13
CA GLY A 192 18.85 -5.82 -9.18
C GLY A 192 19.46 -5.80 -10.59
N VAL A 193 20.47 -4.95 -10.81
CA VAL A 193 21.20 -4.86 -12.09
C VAL A 193 21.94 -6.17 -12.37
N GLU A 194 22.56 -6.77 -11.36
CA GLU A 194 23.22 -8.07 -11.50
C GLU A 194 22.23 -9.19 -11.85
N ALA A 195 21.05 -9.22 -11.21
CA ALA A 195 20.00 -10.18 -11.53
C ALA A 195 19.52 -10.04 -12.98
N LEU A 196 19.32 -8.81 -13.46
CA LEU A 196 18.96 -8.53 -14.86
C LEU A 196 20.07 -8.98 -15.83
N SER A 197 21.33 -8.68 -15.51
CA SER A 197 22.46 -9.13 -16.33
C SER A 197 22.54 -10.65 -16.40
N ARG A 198 22.35 -11.35 -15.27
CA ARG A 198 22.33 -12.82 -15.23
C ARG A 198 21.16 -13.39 -16.03
N MET A 199 19.99 -12.77 -15.97
CA MET A 199 18.82 -13.19 -16.73
C MET A 199 19.05 -13.06 -18.25
N ILE A 200 19.60 -11.94 -18.70
CA ILE A 200 19.91 -11.71 -20.12
C ILE A 200 20.93 -12.74 -20.64
N VAL A 201 21.98 -13.02 -19.88
CA VAL A 201 22.99 -14.02 -20.24
C VAL A 201 22.39 -15.44 -20.26
N SER A 202 21.53 -15.78 -19.30
CA SER A 202 20.85 -17.08 -19.26
C SER A 202 19.93 -17.30 -20.46
N ILE A 203 19.27 -16.26 -20.97
CA ILE A 203 18.39 -16.33 -22.15
C ILE A 203 19.22 -16.48 -23.43
N SER A 204 20.35 -15.76 -23.53
CA SER A 204 21.21 -15.80 -24.72
C SER A 204 22.06 -17.08 -24.83
N GLY A 205 22.32 -17.77 -23.71
CA GLY A 205 23.13 -19.00 -23.67
C GLY A 205 22.36 -20.31 -23.89
N SER A 206 21.07 -20.24 -24.22
CA SER A 206 20.19 -21.41 -24.41
C SER A 206 20.07 -21.85 -25.89
N ASN A 207 21.04 -21.54 -26.74
CA ASN A 207 21.11 -21.94 -28.15
C ASN A 207 22.54 -22.36 -28.50
#